data_AF-A0A2J6N1P8-F1
#
_entry.id   AF-A0A2J6N1P8-F1
#
_cell.length_a   1.000
_cell.length_b   1.000
_cell.length_c   1.000
_cell.angle_alpha   90.00
_cell.angle_beta   90.00
_cell.angle_gamma   90.00
#
_symmetry.space_group_name_H-M   'P 1'
#
loop_
_entity.id
_entity.type
_entity.pdbx_description
1 polymer ?
#
loop_
_entity_poly.entity_id
_entity_poly.type
_entity_poly.pdbx_seq_one_letter_code
_entity_poly.pdbx_strand_id
1 'polypeptide(L)' 'MLELSFQNRHVDAAEKLGVAAAMVSGVKSFDDVLNANVKAVTSKAETFGVRVGMKGAEALTLMF' A
#
# COMPACT_ATOMS: atom_id res chain seq x y z
N MET A 1 9.51 16.52 -8.76
CA MET A 1 8.87 15.54 -9.67
C MET A 1 9.75 14.32 -9.98
N LEU A 2 11.07 14.33 -9.70
CA LEU A 2 11.94 13.14 -9.86
C LEU A 2 12.09 12.25 -8.61
N GLU A 3 11.83 12.77 -7.40
CA GLU A 3 11.99 11.97 -6.16
C GLU A 3 10.87 10.93 -5.92
N LEU A 4 9.69 11.13 -6.51
CA LEU A 4 8.57 10.18 -6.38
C LEU A 4 8.79 8.89 -7.18
N SER A 5 9.63 8.93 -8.22
CA SER A 5 9.90 7.78 -9.09
C SER A 5 10.80 6.72 -8.45
N PHE A 6 11.55 7.08 -7.39
CA PHE A 6 12.56 6.19 -6.79
C PHE A 6 12.04 5.39 -5.59
N GLN A 7 10.90 5.77 -4.98
CA GLN A 7 10.35 5.12 -3.78
C GLN A 7 9.21 4.11 -4.06
N ASN A 8 8.74 3.91 -5.30
CA ASN A 8 7.48 3.18 -5.54
C ASN A 8 7.58 1.87 -6.37
N ARG A 9 8.76 1.25 -6.49
CA ARG A 9 8.95 0.10 -7.41
C ARG A 9 8.10 -1.13 -7.08
N HIS A 10 7.68 -1.32 -5.83
CA HIS A 10 6.87 -2.50 -5.45
C HIS A 10 5.39 -2.34 -5.85
N VAL A 11 4.82 -1.14 -5.71
CA VAL A 11 3.44 -0.87 -6.12
C VAL A 11 3.34 -0.91 -7.64
N ASP A 12 4.28 -0.33 -8.36
CA ASP A 12 4.31 -0.35 -9.84
C ASP A 12 4.36 -1.78 -10.41
N ALA A 13 5.10 -2.68 -9.75
CA ALA A 13 5.11 -4.10 -10.12
C ALA A 13 3.75 -4.77 -9.84
N ALA A 14 3.12 -4.50 -8.69
CA ALA A 14 1.80 -5.02 -8.34
C ALA A 14 0.69 -4.50 -9.28
N GLU A 15 0.80 -3.25 -9.74
CA GLU A 15 -0.09 -2.67 -10.76
C GLU A 15 -0.04 -3.46 -12.06
N LYS A 16 1.18 -3.71 -12.57
CA LYS A 16 1.39 -4.47 -13.81
C LYS A 16 0.87 -5.90 -13.71
N LEU A 17 0.84 -6.46 -12.50
CA LEU A 17 0.29 -7.79 -12.22
C LEU A 17 -1.22 -7.75 -11.94
N GLY A 18 -1.85 -6.58 -11.88
CA GLY A 18 -3.27 -6.43 -11.59
C GLY A 18 -3.65 -6.92 -10.19
N VAL A 19 -2.75 -6.77 -9.22
CA VAL A 19 -2.93 -7.20 -7.83
C VAL A 19 -3.35 -6.00 -6.96
N ALA A 20 -4.29 -6.21 -6.05
CA ALA A 20 -4.61 -5.21 -5.03
C ALA A 20 -3.48 -5.22 -3.99
N ALA A 21 -2.78 -4.10 -3.83
CA ALA A 21 -1.69 -3.98 -2.87
C ALA A 21 -1.64 -2.59 -2.23
N ALA A 22 -1.21 -2.56 -0.97
CA ALA A 22 -0.94 -1.35 -0.20
C ALA A 22 0.48 -1.45 0.38
N MET A 23 1.21 -0.35 0.37
CA MET A 23 2.59 -0.28 0.85
C MET A 23 2.66 0.57 2.13
N VAL A 24 3.38 0.06 3.13
CA VAL A 24 3.82 0.79 4.32
C VAL A 24 5.35 0.79 4.40
N SER A 25 5.94 1.56 5.31
CA SER A 25 7.40 1.62 5.47
C SER A 25 7.79 1.85 6.94
N GLY A 26 9.05 1.57 7.29
CA GLY A 26 9.57 1.83 8.64
C GLY A 26 9.14 0.80 9.68
N VAL A 27 8.78 -0.40 9.22
CA VAL A 27 8.29 -1.51 10.04
C VAL A 27 9.44 -2.47 10.38
N LYS A 28 9.42 -3.01 11.59
CA LYS A 28 10.33 -4.05 12.09
C LYS A 28 9.58 -5.34 12.45
N SER A 29 8.26 -5.25 12.58
CA SER A 29 7.38 -6.37 12.92
C SER A 29 6.10 -6.35 12.06
N PHE A 30 5.34 -7.43 12.12
CA PHE A 30 4.01 -7.49 11.48
C PHE A 30 3.01 -6.55 12.15
N ASP A 31 3.10 -6.38 13.48
CA ASP A 31 2.26 -5.43 14.21
C ASP A 31 2.51 -3.98 13.74
N ASP A 32 3.77 -3.64 13.47
CA ASP A 32 4.11 -2.33 12.89
C ASP A 32 3.45 -2.13 11.51
N VAL A 33 3.27 -3.20 10.71
CA VAL A 33 2.58 -3.11 9.41
C VAL A 33 1.11 -2.74 9.60
N LEU A 34 0.43 -3.43 10.52
CA LEU A 34 -0.98 -3.19 10.82
C LEU A 34 -1.22 -1.78 11.38
N ASN A 35 -0.26 -1.27 12.16
CA ASN A 35 -0.32 0.04 12.79
C ASN A 35 0.29 1.17 11.97
N ALA A 36 1.05 0.89 10.91
CA ALA A 36 1.60 1.91 10.02
C ALA A 36 0.54 2.47 9.07
N ASN A 37 0.77 3.71 8.63
CA ASN A 37 -0.08 4.35 7.63
C ASN A 37 0.37 3.93 6.22
N VAL A 38 -0.59 3.59 5.38
CA VAL A 38 -0.38 3.29 3.96
C VAL A 38 0.21 4.51 3.27
N LYS A 39 1.29 4.32 2.51
CA LYS A 39 2.00 5.35 1.76
C LYS A 39 1.74 5.33 0.26
N ALA A 40 1.40 4.16 -0.28
CA ALA A 40 1.05 3.97 -1.67
C ALA A 40 0.07 2.80 -1.81
N VAL A 41 -0.77 2.85 -2.83
CA VAL A 41 -1.80 1.86 -3.14
C VAL A 41 -1.79 1.58 -4.63
N THR A 42 -2.21 0.38 -5.03
CA THR A 42 -2.50 0.10 -6.43
C THR A 42 -3.89 0.59 -6.81
N SER A 43 -4.11 0.85 -8.09
CA SER A 43 -5.39 1.28 -8.66
C SER A 43 -6.47 0.25 -8.36
N LYS A 44 -6.13 -1.04 -8.39
CA LYS A 44 -7.05 -2.11 -7.98
C LYS A 44 -7.40 -2.05 -6.49
N ALA A 45 -6.44 -1.78 -5.62
CA ALA A 45 -6.71 -1.58 -4.20
C ALA A 45 -7.65 -0.39 -3.94
N GLU A 46 -7.50 0.70 -4.70
CA GLU A 46 -8.38 1.86 -4.61
C GLU A 46 -9.84 1.51 -4.97
N THR A 47 -10.06 0.58 -5.91
CA THR A 47 -11.42 0.11 -6.22
C THR A 47 -12.10 -0.63 -5.08
N PHE A 48 -11.33 -1.18 -4.13
CA PHE A 48 -11.82 -1.77 -2.89
C PHE A 48 -11.96 -0.75 -1.75
N GLY A 49 -11.67 0.52 -2.01
CA GLY A 49 -11.81 1.61 -1.04
C GLY A 49 -10.55 1.88 -0.21
N VAL A 50 -9.43 1.20 -0.48
CA VAL A 50 -8.16 1.42 0.22
C VAL A 50 -7.57 2.77 -0.22
N ARG A 51 -7.06 3.55 0.74
CA ARG A 51 -6.51 4.89 0.49
C ARG A 51 -5.18 5.10 1.20
N VAL A 52 -4.36 5.98 0.65
CA VAL A 52 -3.16 6.49 1.33
C VAL A 52 -3.57 7.17 2.65
N GLY A 53 -2.80 6.93 3.71
CA GLY A 53 -3.05 7.43 5.06
C GLY A 53 -3.86 6.49 5.95
N MET A 54 -4.55 5.50 5.39
CA MET A 54 -5.30 4.49 6.14
C MET A 54 -4.35 3.57 6.93
N LYS A 55 -4.78 2.97 8.05
CA LYS A 55 -3.96 1.97 8.75
C LYS A 55 -3.83 0.71 7.92
N GLY A 56 -2.69 0.02 8.04
CA GLY A 56 -2.47 -1.27 7.39
C GLY A 56 -3.55 -2.31 7.74
N ALA A 57 -4.03 -2.30 8.98
CA ALA A 57 -5.13 -3.16 9.41
C ALA A 57 -6.44 -2.88 8.67
N GLU A 58 -6.82 -1.61 8.54
CA GLU A 58 -8.03 -1.19 7.83
C GLU A 58 -7.94 -1.52 6.34
N ALA A 59 -6.78 -1.26 5.73
CA ALA A 59 -6.52 -1.61 4.33
C ALA A 59 -6.64 -3.12 4.07
N LEU A 60 -6.18 -3.95 5.01
CA LEU A 60 -6.26 -5.40 4.91
C LEU A 60 -7.71 -5.89 4.91
N THR A 61 -8.58 -5.31 5.76
CA THR A 61 -10.01 -5.66 5.83
C THR A 61 -10.78 -5.33 4.55
N LEU A 62 -10.30 -4.40 3.74
CA LEU A 62 -10.94 -4.04 2.47
C LEU A 62 -10.52 -4.95 1.30
N MET A 63 -9.42 -5.70 1.45
CA MET A 63 -8.86 -6.53 0.37
C MET A 63 -9.23 -8.02 0.46
N PHE A 64 -9.82 -8.45 1.57
CA PHE A 64 -10.24 -9.82 1.86
C PHE A 64 -11.71 -9.88 2.23
#